data_AF-A0A0C2MV66-F1
#
_entry.id   AF-A0A0C2MV66-F1
#
_cell.length_a   1.000
_cell.length_b   1.000
_cell.length_c   1.000
_cell.angle_alpha   90.00
_cell.angle_beta   90.00
_cell.angle_gamma   90.00
#
_symmetry.space_group_name_H-M   'P 1'
#
loop_
_entity.id
_entity.type
_entity.pdbx_description
1 polymer ?
#
loop_
_entity_poly.entity_id
_entity_poly.type
_entity_poly.pdbx_seq_one_letter_code
_entity_poly.pdbx_strand_id
1 'polypeptide(L)'
;MDSLLESFRILHEEKERLLDEMAQELYYEKQNLKEEINSGHRFRRHLNRYQECCNKLVELYEDKDDLKKEEIGSISGANEFAEFYGRIRNSKEFHRKYPNIIDTLFEEFNDYKNIREKHIDDDTYTVFTDEESYGKFLDLHELFHEFMNMDSIKTNDRLNRLTYLEFLNSITRLHSFNFELKNNDQYESFLALLCDYLTNFIGRAKPLLDIESEIGECNKAFENQWTCGDFPGWPSHLLNTIIQQSASKPDIHQLVNFEDLNTPEKLESLGLDQLKNILQTYGLKCGGTIFPIISKYPAFKCFPVRS
;
A
#
# COMPACT_ATOMS: atom_id res chain seq x y z
N MET A 1 -28.89 -10.33 -25.93
CA MET A 1 -30.21 -10.60 -25.33
C MET A 1 -30.26 -9.56 -24.24
N ASP A 2 -30.71 -8.36 -24.59
CA ASP A 2 -30.35 -7.15 -23.84
C ASP A 2 -31.59 -6.64 -23.12
N SER A 3 -32.13 -7.47 -22.23
CA SER A 3 -33.20 -7.09 -21.31
C SER A 3 -32.56 -6.70 -19.99
N LEU A 4 -32.96 -5.56 -19.42
CA LEU A 4 -32.42 -5.09 -18.15
C LEU A 4 -32.84 -6.04 -17.01
N LEU A 5 -34.04 -6.64 -17.08
CA LEU A 5 -34.46 -7.70 -16.15
C LEU A 5 -33.56 -8.94 -16.19
N GLU A 6 -33.07 -9.33 -17.38
CA GLU A 6 -32.13 -10.45 -17.49
C GLU A 6 -30.77 -10.07 -16.90
N SER A 7 -30.31 -8.83 -17.07
CA SER A 7 -29.11 -8.32 -16.39
C SER A 7 -29.27 -8.35 -14.86
N PHE A 8 -30.42 -7.96 -14.32
CA PHE A 8 -30.70 -8.11 -12.88
C PHE A 8 -30.64 -9.57 -12.43
N ARG A 9 -31.24 -10.49 -13.20
CA ARG A 9 -31.25 -11.93 -12.90
C ARG A 9 -29.82 -12.47 -12.84
N ILE A 10 -29.01 -12.17 -13.87
CA ILE A 10 -27.63 -12.64 -13.97
C ILE A 10 -26.79 -12.11 -12.81
N LEU A 11 -26.88 -10.81 -12.50
CA LEU A 11 -26.09 -10.22 -11.42
C LEU A 11 -26.48 -10.77 -10.04
N HIS A 12 -27.77 -11.02 -9.77
CA HIS A 12 -28.18 -11.66 -8.51
C HIS A 12 -27.77 -13.13 -8.44
N GLU A 13 -27.88 -13.87 -9.55
CA GLU A 13 -27.44 -15.26 -9.62
C GLU A 13 -25.93 -15.37 -9.38
N GLU A 14 -25.13 -14.54 -10.04
CA GLU A 14 -23.68 -14.46 -9.85
C GLU A 14 -23.31 -14.12 -8.40
N LYS A 15 -24.00 -13.14 -7.82
CA LYS A 15 -23.80 -12.76 -6.41
C LYS A 15 -24.06 -13.94 -5.45
N GLU A 16 -25.14 -14.68 -5.64
CA GLU A 16 -25.49 -15.83 -4.80
C GLU A 16 -24.47 -16.97 -4.96
N ARG A 17 -24.08 -17.29 -6.20
CA ARG A 17 -23.07 -18.32 -6.46
C ARG A 17 -21.71 -17.96 -5.86
N LEU A 18 -21.32 -16.69 -5.91
CA LEU A 18 -20.10 -16.21 -5.25
C LEU A 18 -20.16 -16.40 -3.73
N LEU A 19 -21.32 -16.16 -3.10
CA LEU A 19 -21.50 -16.40 -1.66
C LEU A 19 -21.37 -17.88 -1.31
N ASP A 20 -22.03 -18.76 -2.09
CA ASP A 20 -21.97 -20.20 -1.88
C ASP A 20 -20.52 -20.71 -1.98
N GLU A 21 -19.75 -20.21 -2.94
CA GLU A 21 -18.36 -20.62 -3.15
C GLU A 21 -17.43 -20.08 -2.07
N MET A 22 -17.58 -18.82 -1.68
CA MET A 22 -16.86 -18.27 -0.53
C MET A 22 -17.17 -19.04 0.76
N ALA A 23 -18.42 -19.46 0.96
CA ALA A 23 -18.81 -20.29 2.10
C ALA A 23 -18.17 -21.69 2.04
N GLN A 24 -18.14 -22.32 0.86
CA GLN A 24 -17.47 -23.60 0.65
C GLN A 24 -15.95 -23.50 0.87
N GLU A 25 -15.30 -22.43 0.42
CA GLU A 25 -13.88 -22.18 0.65
C GLU A 25 -13.57 -22.03 2.14
N LEU A 26 -14.43 -21.36 2.91
CA LEU A 26 -14.27 -21.25 4.37
C LEU A 26 -14.44 -22.61 5.06
N TYR A 27 -15.41 -23.41 4.63
CA TYR A 27 -15.69 -24.72 5.21
C TYR A 27 -14.59 -25.76 4.92
N TYR A 28 -13.97 -25.71 3.75
CA TYR A 28 -12.93 -26.65 3.36
C TYR A 28 -11.68 -26.53 4.24
N GLU A 29 -11.18 -27.66 4.77
CA GLU A 29 -9.97 -27.70 5.60
C GLU A 29 -8.72 -27.68 4.71
N LYS A 30 -7.84 -26.71 4.95
CA LYS A 30 -6.62 -26.51 4.17
C LYS A 30 -5.49 -27.31 4.79
N GLN A 31 -4.75 -28.08 4.00
CA GLN A 31 -3.70 -28.97 4.51
C GLN A 31 -2.34 -28.27 4.61
N ASN A 32 -2.06 -27.36 3.68
CA ASN A 32 -0.75 -26.71 3.53
C ASN A 32 -0.86 -25.19 3.58
N LEU A 33 0.21 -24.51 4.01
CA LEU A 33 0.30 -23.03 4.00
C LEU A 33 0.08 -22.44 2.60
N LYS A 34 0.60 -23.10 1.56
CA LYS A 34 0.39 -22.73 0.16
C LYS A 34 -1.10 -22.74 -0.21
N GLU A 35 -1.81 -23.78 0.18
CA GLU A 35 -3.23 -23.95 -0.09
C GLU A 35 -4.07 -22.94 0.70
N GLU A 36 -3.68 -22.65 1.94
CA GLU A 36 -4.29 -21.61 2.78
C GLU A 36 -4.19 -20.23 2.13
N ILE A 37 -3.00 -19.85 1.66
CA ILE A 37 -2.78 -18.56 1.01
C ILE A 37 -3.51 -18.49 -0.33
N ASN A 38 -3.45 -19.54 -1.16
CA ASN A 38 -4.15 -19.57 -2.45
C ASN A 38 -5.68 -19.51 -2.24
N SER A 39 -6.20 -20.19 -1.23
CA SER A 39 -7.62 -20.06 -0.84
C SER A 39 -7.95 -18.64 -0.42
N GLY A 40 -7.07 -17.95 0.30
CA GLY A 40 -7.26 -16.55 0.65
C GLY A 40 -7.31 -15.62 -0.56
N HIS A 41 -6.45 -15.84 -1.56
CA HIS A 41 -6.44 -15.07 -2.81
C HIS A 41 -7.69 -15.31 -3.67
N ARG A 42 -8.14 -16.56 -3.78
CA ARG A 42 -9.41 -16.90 -4.43
C ARG A 42 -10.59 -16.23 -3.74
N PHE A 43 -10.66 -16.34 -2.42
CA PHE A 43 -11.69 -15.68 -1.64
C PHE A 43 -11.69 -14.16 -1.88
N ARG A 44 -10.52 -13.51 -1.83
CA ARG A 44 -10.39 -12.06 -2.13
C ARG A 44 -10.91 -11.72 -3.53
N ARG A 45 -10.58 -12.53 -4.54
CA ARG A 45 -11.09 -12.35 -5.91
C ARG A 45 -12.61 -12.48 -5.97
N HIS A 46 -13.18 -13.49 -5.31
CA HIS A 46 -14.63 -13.68 -5.23
C HIS A 46 -15.31 -12.51 -4.52
N LEU A 47 -14.71 -12.00 -3.44
CA LEU A 47 -15.20 -10.84 -2.70
C LEU A 47 -15.18 -9.56 -3.56
N ASN A 48 -14.09 -9.30 -4.29
CA ASN A 48 -13.99 -8.15 -5.19
C ASN A 48 -15.06 -8.22 -6.29
N ARG A 49 -15.22 -9.39 -6.92
CA ARG A 49 -16.26 -9.63 -7.93
C ARG A 49 -17.66 -9.44 -7.33
N TYR A 50 -17.90 -9.93 -6.12
CA TYR A 50 -19.15 -9.74 -5.39
C TYR A 50 -19.44 -8.25 -5.16
N GLN A 51 -18.45 -7.47 -4.75
CA GLN A 51 -18.58 -6.02 -4.56
C GLN A 51 -18.88 -5.31 -5.88
N GLU A 52 -18.19 -5.67 -6.97
CA GLU A 52 -18.48 -5.14 -8.31
C GLU A 52 -19.91 -5.44 -8.76
N CYS A 53 -20.40 -6.66 -8.56
CA CYS A 53 -21.79 -7.04 -8.85
C CYS A 53 -22.77 -6.24 -8.00
N CYS A 54 -22.48 -6.02 -6.72
CA CYS A 54 -23.31 -5.20 -5.84
C CYS A 54 -23.36 -3.74 -6.30
N ASN A 55 -22.22 -3.15 -6.66
CA ASN A 55 -22.15 -1.77 -7.14
C ASN A 55 -22.95 -1.60 -8.44
N LYS A 56 -22.78 -2.52 -9.40
CA LYS A 56 -23.58 -2.55 -10.64
C LYS A 56 -25.08 -2.67 -10.33
N LEU A 57 -25.47 -3.56 -9.41
CA LEU A 57 -26.87 -3.69 -9.01
C LEU A 57 -27.41 -2.40 -8.41
N VAL A 58 -26.66 -1.73 -7.53
CA VAL A 58 -27.06 -0.44 -6.95
C VAL A 58 -27.29 0.59 -8.05
N GLU A 59 -26.36 0.73 -8.99
CA GLU A 59 -26.50 1.65 -10.14
C GLU A 59 -27.76 1.34 -10.98
N LEU A 60 -28.01 0.06 -11.26
CA LEU A 60 -29.20 -0.36 -12.00
C LEU A 60 -30.51 -0.13 -11.20
N TYR A 61 -30.48 -0.25 -9.88
CA TYR A 61 -31.64 0.01 -9.02
C TYR A 61 -31.92 1.50 -8.82
N GLU A 62 -30.90 2.36 -8.86
CA GLU A 62 -31.06 3.83 -8.82
C GLU A 62 -31.86 4.36 -10.02
N ASP A 63 -31.81 3.66 -11.17
CA ASP A 63 -32.65 3.89 -12.35
C ASP A 63 -32.65 5.36 -12.83
N LYS A 64 -31.45 5.96 -12.93
CA LYS A 64 -31.28 7.37 -13.33
C LYS A 64 -31.82 7.68 -14.73
N ASP A 65 -31.86 6.68 -15.60
CA ASP A 65 -32.29 6.81 -16.99
C ASP A 65 -33.76 6.38 -17.22
N ASP A 66 -34.51 6.03 -16.15
CA ASP A 66 -35.89 5.52 -16.17
C ASP A 66 -36.14 4.28 -17.07
N LEU A 67 -35.08 3.68 -17.62
CA LEU A 67 -35.12 2.52 -18.52
C LEU A 67 -35.80 1.30 -17.89
N LYS A 68 -35.65 1.13 -16.57
CA LYS A 68 -36.33 0.04 -15.85
C LYS A 68 -37.83 0.24 -15.84
N LYS A 69 -38.30 1.46 -15.59
CA LYS A 69 -39.74 1.78 -15.63
C LYS A 69 -40.29 1.61 -17.03
N GLU A 70 -39.55 2.01 -18.06
CA GLU A 70 -39.96 1.82 -19.46
C GLU A 70 -40.05 0.33 -19.85
N GLU A 71 -39.07 -0.48 -19.44
CA GLU A 71 -39.14 -1.93 -19.71
C GLU A 71 -40.31 -2.59 -18.97
N ILE A 72 -40.51 -2.26 -17.70
CA ILE A 72 -41.64 -2.77 -16.90
C ILE A 72 -42.98 -2.30 -17.50
N GLY A 73 -43.06 -1.04 -17.94
CA GLY A 73 -44.24 -0.46 -18.55
C GLY A 73 -44.57 -1.06 -19.91
N SER A 74 -43.55 -1.49 -20.67
CA SER A 74 -43.74 -2.23 -21.92
C SER A 74 -44.40 -3.59 -21.63
N ILE A 75 -43.83 -4.34 -20.68
CA ILE A 75 -44.32 -5.67 -20.29
C ILE A 75 -45.76 -5.61 -19.75
N SER A 76 -46.10 -4.57 -18.99
CA SER A 76 -47.41 -4.39 -18.33
C SER A 76 -48.39 -3.50 -19.13
N GLY A 77 -48.12 -3.27 -20.42
CA GLY A 77 -48.89 -2.37 -21.29
C GLY A 77 -50.11 -3.02 -21.97
N ALA A 78 -50.71 -2.36 -22.96
CA ALA A 78 -51.90 -2.91 -23.65
C ALA A 78 -51.62 -4.11 -24.59
N ASN A 79 -50.34 -4.36 -24.93
CA ASN A 79 -49.90 -5.37 -25.90
C ASN A 79 -49.01 -6.47 -25.27
N GLU A 80 -49.23 -6.79 -23.98
CA GLU A 80 -48.40 -7.73 -23.19
C GLU A 80 -48.13 -9.06 -23.92
N PHE A 81 -49.18 -9.65 -24.50
CA PHE A 81 -49.08 -10.94 -25.19
C PHE A 81 -48.19 -10.86 -26.43
N ALA A 82 -48.31 -9.80 -27.24
CA ALA A 82 -47.52 -9.66 -28.46
C ALA A 82 -46.04 -9.48 -28.14
N GLU A 83 -45.72 -8.70 -27.10
CA GLU A 83 -44.36 -8.51 -26.63
C GLU A 83 -43.76 -9.78 -26.06
N PHE A 84 -44.52 -10.51 -25.23
CA PHE A 84 -44.10 -11.79 -24.65
C PHE A 84 -43.73 -12.82 -25.73
N TYR A 85 -44.58 -12.99 -26.74
CA TYR A 85 -44.29 -13.91 -27.85
C TYR A 85 -43.09 -13.43 -28.70
N GLY A 86 -42.90 -12.12 -28.85
CA GLY A 86 -41.71 -11.54 -29.48
C GLY A 86 -40.42 -11.89 -28.72
N ARG A 87 -40.40 -11.70 -27.40
CA ARG A 87 -39.26 -12.05 -26.53
C ARG A 87 -38.95 -13.55 -26.54
N ILE A 88 -39.98 -14.41 -26.53
CA ILE A 88 -39.81 -15.87 -26.67
C ILE A 88 -39.20 -16.22 -28.02
N ARG A 89 -39.68 -15.61 -29.10
CA ARG A 89 -39.14 -15.85 -30.45
C ARG A 89 -37.66 -15.48 -30.49
N ASN A 90 -37.29 -14.32 -29.96
CA ASN A 90 -35.90 -13.86 -29.87
C ASN A 90 -35.03 -14.83 -29.06
N SER A 91 -35.55 -15.34 -27.92
CA SER A 91 -34.84 -16.32 -27.09
C SER A 91 -34.62 -17.63 -27.83
N LYS A 92 -35.64 -18.14 -28.53
CA LYS A 92 -35.53 -19.36 -29.35
C LYS A 92 -34.52 -19.18 -30.49
N GLU A 93 -34.54 -18.03 -31.16
CA GLU A 93 -33.58 -17.70 -32.22
C GLU A 93 -32.15 -17.60 -31.68
N PHE A 94 -31.96 -17.01 -30.49
CA PHE A 94 -30.67 -16.93 -29.81
C PHE A 94 -30.11 -18.32 -29.47
N HIS A 95 -30.88 -19.18 -28.81
CA HIS A 95 -30.46 -20.55 -28.50
C HIS A 95 -30.21 -21.40 -29.75
N ARG A 96 -30.96 -21.16 -30.84
CA ARG A 96 -30.71 -21.83 -32.12
C ARG A 96 -29.39 -21.36 -32.76
N LYS A 97 -29.06 -20.08 -32.63
CA LYS A 97 -27.81 -19.50 -33.15
C LYS A 97 -26.60 -19.91 -32.31
N TYR A 98 -26.81 -20.12 -31.01
CA TYR A 98 -25.77 -20.45 -30.04
C TYR A 98 -26.15 -21.68 -29.20
N PRO A 99 -26.13 -22.89 -29.81
CA PRO A 99 -26.54 -24.12 -29.14
C PRO A 99 -25.59 -24.58 -28.02
N ASN A 100 -24.34 -24.09 -28.05
CA ASN A 100 -23.29 -24.43 -27.09
C ASN A 100 -22.93 -23.25 -26.18
N ILE A 101 -23.84 -22.29 -25.94
CA ILE A 101 -23.59 -21.32 -24.85
C ILE A 101 -23.63 -22.11 -23.56
N ILE A 102 -22.45 -22.27 -22.99
CA ILE A 102 -22.28 -22.74 -21.63
C ILE A 102 -22.26 -21.48 -20.76
N ASP A 103 -22.98 -21.53 -19.65
CA ASP A 103 -22.90 -20.49 -18.65
C ASP A 103 -21.47 -20.47 -18.10
N THR A 104 -20.69 -19.47 -18.53
CA THR A 104 -19.26 -19.36 -18.20
C THR A 104 -19.04 -19.28 -16.69
N LEU A 105 -20.01 -18.73 -15.95
CA LEU A 105 -19.99 -18.76 -14.48
C LEU A 105 -20.05 -20.19 -13.94
N PHE A 106 -20.93 -21.02 -14.51
CA PHE A 106 -21.12 -22.39 -14.05
C PHE A 106 -19.88 -23.27 -14.27
N GLU A 107 -19.17 -23.10 -15.38
CA GLU A 107 -17.91 -23.82 -15.62
C GLU A 107 -16.82 -23.40 -14.64
N GLU A 108 -16.62 -22.09 -14.43
CA GLU A 108 -15.64 -21.57 -13.48
C GLU A 108 -15.85 -22.16 -12.07
N PHE A 109 -17.10 -22.18 -11.59
CA PHE A 109 -17.41 -22.74 -10.27
C PHE A 109 -17.23 -24.27 -10.18
N ASN A 110 -17.56 -25.00 -11.25
CA ASN A 110 -17.27 -26.43 -11.30
C ASN A 110 -15.77 -26.72 -11.31
N ASP A 111 -14.96 -25.85 -11.93
CA ASP A 111 -13.51 -25.99 -11.92
C ASP A 111 -12.94 -25.78 -10.51
N TYR A 112 -13.42 -24.78 -9.75
CA TYR A 112 -13.05 -24.64 -8.34
C TYR A 112 -13.45 -25.85 -7.50
N LYS A 113 -14.64 -26.40 -7.74
CA LYS A 113 -15.07 -27.64 -7.08
C LYS A 113 -14.18 -28.83 -7.46
N ASN A 114 -13.81 -28.96 -8.72
CA ASN A 114 -12.89 -30.00 -9.20
C ASN A 114 -11.50 -29.86 -8.56
N ILE A 115 -10.98 -28.64 -8.41
CA ILE A 115 -9.71 -28.37 -7.73
C ILE A 115 -9.77 -28.85 -6.28
N ARG A 116 -10.86 -28.55 -5.56
CA ARG A 116 -11.09 -29.01 -4.17
C ARG A 116 -11.20 -30.53 -4.08
N GLU A 117 -11.97 -31.17 -4.96
CA GLU A 117 -12.22 -32.62 -4.90
C GLU A 117 -11.00 -33.46 -5.33
N LYS A 118 -10.19 -32.94 -6.26
CA LYS A 118 -9.03 -33.66 -6.81
C LYS A 118 -7.71 -33.27 -6.16
N HIS A 119 -7.72 -32.34 -5.20
CA HIS A 119 -6.51 -31.76 -4.59
C HIS A 119 -5.47 -31.35 -5.64
N ILE A 120 -5.93 -30.70 -6.70
CA ILE A 120 -5.02 -30.21 -7.75
C ILE A 120 -4.32 -28.97 -7.19
N ASP A 121 -2.99 -28.98 -7.21
CA ASP A 121 -2.20 -27.80 -6.86
C ASP A 121 -2.51 -26.66 -7.85
N ASP A 122 -3.26 -25.67 -7.36
CA ASP A 122 -3.57 -24.46 -8.09
C ASP A 122 -2.41 -23.46 -7.95
N ASP A 123 -1.52 -23.45 -8.94
CA ASP A 123 -0.38 -22.52 -9.01
C ASP A 123 -0.76 -21.14 -9.55
N THR A 124 -2.04 -20.89 -9.81
CA THR A 124 -2.50 -19.64 -10.46
C THR A 124 -2.14 -18.39 -9.66
N TYR A 125 -1.93 -18.51 -8.34
CA TYR A 125 -1.75 -17.39 -7.42
C TYR A 125 -0.40 -17.36 -6.69
N THR A 126 0.56 -18.20 -7.07
CA THR A 126 1.86 -18.27 -6.37
C THR A 126 2.75 -17.09 -6.75
N VAL A 127 2.66 -15.97 -6.02
CA VAL A 127 3.44 -14.73 -6.25
C VAL A 127 4.63 -14.59 -5.29
N PHE A 128 5.10 -15.69 -4.70
CA PHE A 128 6.23 -15.68 -3.77
C PHE A 128 7.51 -16.13 -4.44
N THR A 129 8.63 -15.56 -4.01
CA THR A 129 9.93 -16.14 -4.32
C THR A 129 10.15 -17.40 -3.47
N ASP A 130 11.04 -18.29 -3.91
CA ASP A 130 11.37 -19.51 -3.17
C ASP A 130 11.91 -19.19 -1.76
N GLU A 131 12.67 -18.09 -1.64
CA GLU A 131 13.22 -17.60 -0.37
C GLU A 131 12.13 -17.13 0.60
N GLU A 132 11.03 -16.56 0.09
CA GLU A 132 9.88 -16.14 0.91
C GLU A 132 9.05 -17.33 1.43
N SER A 133 9.19 -18.51 0.80
CA SER A 133 8.56 -19.77 1.21
C SER A 133 7.06 -19.63 1.53
N TYR A 134 6.30 -19.04 0.59
CA TYR A 134 4.85 -18.80 0.73
C TYR A 134 4.49 -18.00 1.99
N GLY A 135 5.17 -16.87 2.20
CA GLY A 135 4.87 -15.95 3.31
C GLY A 135 5.44 -16.38 4.66
N LYS A 136 6.27 -17.44 4.71
CA LYS A 136 6.93 -17.89 5.95
C LYS A 136 8.13 -17.02 6.30
N PHE A 137 8.86 -16.55 5.30
CA PHE A 137 10.06 -15.74 5.46
C PHE A 137 9.97 -14.46 4.63
N LEU A 138 10.71 -13.44 5.04
CA LEU A 138 10.87 -12.18 4.34
C LEU A 138 12.25 -12.19 3.69
N ASP A 139 12.32 -11.97 2.39
CA ASP A 139 13.60 -11.78 1.71
C ASP A 139 14.03 -10.31 1.82
N LEU A 140 14.87 -10.03 2.81
CA LEU A 140 15.46 -8.69 3.02
C LEU A 140 16.87 -8.60 2.43
N HIS A 141 17.31 -9.57 1.63
CA HIS A 141 18.67 -9.59 1.10
C HIS A 141 18.89 -8.50 0.05
N GLU A 142 17.92 -8.28 -0.84
CA GLU A 142 17.98 -7.22 -1.84
C GLU A 142 18.03 -5.83 -1.19
N LEU A 143 17.18 -5.61 -0.19
CA LEU A 143 17.14 -4.40 0.62
C LEU A 143 18.47 -4.18 1.37
N PHE A 144 19.11 -5.25 1.85
CA PHE A 144 20.42 -5.15 2.47
C PHE A 144 21.50 -4.67 1.48
N HIS A 145 21.49 -5.16 0.24
CA HIS A 145 22.45 -4.69 -0.77
C HIS A 145 22.24 -3.22 -1.12
N GLU A 146 20.98 -2.80 -1.26
CA GLU A 146 20.65 -1.40 -1.53
C GLU A 146 21.07 -0.49 -0.37
N PHE A 147 20.83 -0.92 0.87
CA PHE A 147 21.28 -0.22 2.07
C PHE A 147 22.81 -0.08 2.11
N MET A 148 23.55 -1.16 1.84
CA MET A 148 25.01 -1.13 1.79
C MET A 148 25.54 -0.27 0.62
N ASN A 149 24.76 -0.10 -0.43
CA ASN A 149 25.16 0.67 -1.61
C ASN A 149 25.07 2.20 -1.39
N MET A 150 24.41 2.69 -0.33
CA MET A 150 24.30 4.13 -0.06
C MET A 150 25.66 4.78 0.24
N ASP A 151 25.87 5.98 -0.27
CA ASP A 151 27.16 6.67 -0.14
C ASP A 151 27.46 7.11 1.31
N SER A 152 26.42 7.46 2.07
CA SER A 152 26.53 7.77 3.50
C SER A 152 26.98 6.57 4.35
N ILE A 153 26.66 5.35 3.92
CA ILE A 153 27.00 4.11 4.62
C ILE A 153 28.40 3.63 4.23
N LYS A 154 28.76 3.77 2.95
CA LYS A 154 30.13 3.51 2.46
C LYS A 154 31.18 4.41 3.09
N THR A 155 30.84 5.68 3.32
CA THR A 155 31.74 6.67 3.92
C THR A 155 31.98 6.42 5.41
N ASN A 156 31.09 5.68 6.08
CA ASN A 156 31.19 5.39 7.51
C ASN A 156 31.81 4.01 7.74
N ASP A 157 33.08 3.97 8.16
CA ASP A 157 33.87 2.74 8.40
C ASP A 157 33.18 1.71 9.31
N ARG A 158 32.27 2.15 10.19
CA ARG A 158 31.48 1.26 11.07
C ARG A 158 30.28 0.65 10.37
N LEU A 159 29.65 1.38 9.46
CA LEU A 159 28.44 0.93 8.76
C LEU A 159 28.78 0.09 7.52
N ASN A 160 29.91 0.35 6.88
CA ASN A 160 30.42 -0.44 5.75
C ASN A 160 30.83 -1.89 6.13
N ARG A 161 30.91 -2.21 7.44
CA ARG A 161 31.20 -3.57 7.94
C ARG A 161 30.00 -4.26 8.55
N LEU A 162 28.79 -3.70 8.37
CA LEU A 162 27.59 -4.30 8.94
C LEU A 162 27.37 -5.68 8.36
N THR A 163 27.24 -6.66 9.26
CA THR A 163 26.79 -8.01 8.89
C THR A 163 25.28 -7.98 8.67
N TYR A 164 24.75 -8.88 7.84
CA TYR A 164 23.30 -9.02 7.61
C TYR A 164 22.48 -9.13 8.92
N LEU A 165 22.99 -9.83 9.94
CA LEU A 165 22.33 -9.93 11.25
C LEU A 165 22.30 -8.58 12.01
N GLU A 166 23.32 -7.76 11.85
CA GLU A 166 23.37 -6.42 12.46
C GLU A 166 22.41 -5.47 11.73
N PHE A 167 22.31 -5.62 10.41
CA PHE A 167 21.30 -4.94 9.60
C PHE A 167 19.88 -5.30 10.05
N LEU A 168 19.56 -6.59 10.23
CA LEU A 168 18.24 -7.00 10.73
C LEU A 168 17.93 -6.42 12.11
N ASN A 169 18.91 -6.38 13.03
CA ASN A 169 18.71 -5.71 14.31
C ASN A 169 18.48 -4.20 14.14
N SER A 170 19.14 -3.57 13.17
CA SER A 170 19.00 -2.14 12.90
C SER A 170 17.64 -1.78 12.29
N ILE A 171 17.09 -2.62 11.40
CA ILE A 171 15.78 -2.40 10.78
C ILE A 171 14.62 -2.50 11.78
N THR A 172 14.79 -3.26 12.87
CA THR A 172 13.80 -3.29 13.97
C THR A 172 13.82 -2.01 14.81
N ARG A 173 14.85 -1.18 14.68
CA ARG A 173 15.05 0.06 15.45
C ARG A 173 15.28 1.26 14.55
N LEU A 174 14.43 1.45 13.55
CA LEU A 174 14.52 2.58 12.60
C LEU A 174 14.53 3.95 13.29
N HIS A 175 13.89 4.08 14.46
CA HIS A 175 13.90 5.30 15.27
C HIS A 175 15.31 5.69 15.76
N SER A 176 16.21 4.71 15.95
CA SER A 176 17.53 4.90 16.55
C SER A 176 18.63 5.35 15.59
N PHE A 177 18.35 5.40 14.29
CA PHE A 177 19.33 5.90 13.32
C PHE A 177 19.59 7.40 13.47
N ASN A 178 20.84 7.80 13.23
CA ASN A 178 21.28 9.19 13.31
C ASN A 178 20.52 10.07 12.32
N PHE A 179 20.27 11.33 12.72
CA PHE A 179 19.60 12.33 11.89
C PHE A 179 20.31 12.56 10.54
N GLU A 180 21.64 12.43 10.50
CA GLU A 180 22.46 12.48 9.27
C GLU A 180 22.07 11.45 8.20
N LEU A 181 21.59 10.26 8.62
CA LEU A 181 21.10 9.25 7.68
C LEU A 181 19.64 9.53 7.30
N LYS A 182 18.84 10.07 8.22
CA LYS A 182 17.44 10.41 7.98
C LYS A 182 17.25 11.57 6.99
N ASN A 183 18.24 12.46 6.88
CA ASN A 183 18.22 13.63 5.99
C ASN A 183 18.88 13.38 4.61
N ASN A 184 19.09 12.12 4.23
CA ASN A 184 19.63 11.77 2.90
C ASN A 184 18.50 11.25 2.00
N ASP A 185 18.37 11.81 0.80
CA ASP A 185 17.43 11.39 -0.26
C ASP A 185 17.54 9.89 -0.60
N GLN A 186 18.75 9.33 -0.53
CA GLN A 186 18.98 7.89 -0.76
C GLN A 186 18.31 7.03 0.33
N TYR A 187 18.31 7.50 1.58
CA TYR A 187 17.67 6.79 2.68
C TYR A 187 16.14 6.90 2.62
N GLU A 188 15.61 8.05 2.21
CA GLU A 188 14.17 8.21 1.93
C GLU A 188 13.69 7.24 0.85
N SER A 189 14.44 7.14 -0.25
CA SER A 189 14.15 6.22 -1.36
C SER A 189 14.16 4.75 -0.90
N PHE A 190 15.14 4.37 -0.06
CA PHE A 190 15.19 3.04 0.53
C PHE A 190 14.04 2.75 1.50
N LEU A 191 13.65 3.74 2.32
CA LEU A 191 12.48 3.59 3.19
C LEU A 191 11.20 3.40 2.38
N ALA A 192 11.05 4.12 1.26
CA ALA A 192 9.92 3.91 0.35
C ALA A 192 9.92 2.48 -0.21
N LEU A 193 11.07 1.98 -0.70
CA LEU A 193 11.20 0.62 -1.21
C LEU A 193 10.94 -0.45 -0.13
N LEU A 194 11.43 -0.23 1.10
CA LEU A 194 11.15 -1.12 2.23
C LEU A 194 9.65 -1.14 2.57
N CYS A 195 9.02 0.02 2.64
CA CYS A 195 7.58 0.13 2.89
C CYS A 195 6.76 -0.54 1.79
N ASP A 196 7.11 -0.33 0.52
CA ASP A 196 6.46 -0.95 -0.62
C ASP A 196 6.62 -2.47 -0.59
N TYR A 197 7.83 -2.97 -0.31
CA TYR A 197 8.08 -4.41 -0.18
C TYR A 197 7.25 -5.03 0.94
N LEU A 198 7.26 -4.44 2.14
CA LEU A 198 6.51 -4.95 3.29
C LEU A 198 4.99 -4.91 3.04
N THR A 199 4.49 -3.83 2.45
CA THR A 199 3.06 -3.68 2.12
C THR A 199 2.63 -4.75 1.11
N ASN A 200 3.41 -4.93 0.04
CA ASN A 200 3.16 -5.97 -0.96
C ASN A 200 3.28 -7.38 -0.37
N PHE A 201 4.26 -7.63 0.48
CA PHE A 201 4.43 -8.92 1.15
C PHE A 201 3.24 -9.24 2.06
N ILE A 202 2.79 -8.28 2.88
CA ILE A 202 1.62 -8.46 3.75
C ILE A 202 0.37 -8.76 2.90
N GLY A 203 0.17 -8.05 1.79
CA GLY A 203 -0.96 -8.31 0.89
C GLY A 203 -0.91 -9.67 0.21
N ARG A 204 0.29 -10.16 -0.12
CA ARG A 204 0.47 -11.52 -0.65
C ARG A 204 0.27 -12.59 0.43
N ALA A 205 0.78 -12.39 1.64
CA ALA A 205 0.76 -13.37 2.73
C ALA A 205 -0.59 -13.44 3.45
N LYS A 206 -1.31 -12.32 3.52
CA LYS A 206 -2.61 -12.20 4.17
C LYS A 206 -3.60 -11.46 3.25
N PRO A 207 -4.09 -12.09 2.18
CA PRO A 207 -4.95 -11.44 1.21
C PRO A 207 -6.29 -10.95 1.78
N LEU A 208 -6.77 -11.52 2.88
CA LEU A 208 -8.02 -11.12 3.53
C LEU A 208 -7.87 -9.92 4.49
N LEU A 209 -6.64 -9.48 4.76
CA LEU A 209 -6.40 -8.32 5.60
C LEU A 209 -6.68 -7.04 4.79
N ASP A 210 -7.47 -6.15 5.38
CA ASP A 210 -7.63 -4.80 4.86
C ASP A 210 -6.42 -3.94 5.24
N ILE A 211 -5.43 -3.94 4.34
CA ILE A 211 -4.17 -3.21 4.50
C ILE A 211 -4.43 -1.70 4.59
N GLU A 212 -5.42 -1.18 3.86
CA GLU A 212 -5.71 0.26 3.84
C GLU A 212 -6.24 0.73 5.18
N SER A 213 -7.12 -0.06 5.81
CA SER A 213 -7.61 0.24 7.16
C SER A 213 -6.48 0.22 8.19
N GLU A 214 -5.62 -0.81 8.18
CA GLU A 214 -4.49 -0.94 9.12
C GLU A 214 -3.48 0.22 8.96
N ILE A 215 -3.13 0.58 7.73
CA ILE A 215 -2.28 1.74 7.44
C ILE A 215 -2.96 3.03 7.91
N GLY A 216 -4.27 3.17 7.69
CA GLY A 216 -5.06 4.31 8.13
C GLY A 216 -5.07 4.48 9.65
N GLU A 217 -5.17 3.39 10.41
CA GLU A 217 -5.08 3.40 11.87
C GLU A 217 -3.67 3.74 12.35
N CYS A 218 -2.64 3.15 11.74
CA CYS A 218 -1.25 3.48 12.03
C CYS A 218 -0.94 4.95 11.77
N ASN A 219 -1.44 5.52 10.67
CA ASN A 219 -1.29 6.94 10.35
C ASN A 219 -2.00 7.84 11.35
N LYS A 220 -3.20 7.48 11.81
CA LYS A 220 -3.89 8.23 12.88
C LYS A 220 -3.10 8.21 14.19
N ALA A 221 -2.57 7.05 14.57
CA ALA A 221 -1.73 6.92 15.76
C ALA A 221 -0.44 7.73 15.63
N PHE A 222 0.18 7.72 14.44
CA PHE A 222 1.35 8.53 14.11
C PHE A 222 1.04 10.03 14.23
N GLU A 223 0.00 10.54 13.58
CA GLU A 223 -0.40 11.95 13.64
C GLU A 223 -0.65 12.43 15.08
N ASN A 224 -1.28 11.59 15.90
CA ASN A 224 -1.47 11.88 17.33
C ASN A 224 -0.13 11.98 18.08
N GLN A 225 0.80 11.05 17.86
CA GLN A 225 2.12 11.09 18.51
C GLN A 225 3.00 12.24 17.99
N TRP A 226 2.90 12.52 16.70
CA TRP A 226 3.64 13.57 16.01
C TRP A 226 3.18 14.95 16.48
N THR A 227 1.88 15.21 16.52
CA THR A 227 1.33 16.47 17.04
C THR A 227 1.63 16.69 18.53
N CYS A 228 1.76 15.61 19.31
CA CYS A 228 2.11 15.67 20.73
C CYS A 228 3.60 15.88 21.05
N GLY A 229 4.51 15.88 20.08
CA GLY A 229 5.93 16.09 20.40
C GLY A 229 6.68 14.83 20.86
N ASP A 230 6.03 13.67 20.89
CA ASP A 230 6.46 12.47 21.64
C ASP A 230 6.95 11.32 20.74
N PHE A 231 7.32 11.63 19.50
CA PHE A 231 7.75 10.60 18.56
C PHE A 231 9.23 10.18 18.82
N PRO A 232 9.51 8.89 19.10
CA PRO A 232 10.84 8.44 19.48
C PRO A 232 11.85 8.61 18.35
N GLY A 233 13.05 9.09 18.70
CA GLY A 233 14.14 9.29 17.73
C GLY A 233 14.09 10.62 16.96
N TRP A 234 13.14 11.50 17.30
CA TRP A 234 13.11 12.89 16.86
C TRP A 234 13.29 13.81 18.06
N PRO A 235 14.28 14.73 18.05
CA PRO A 235 14.45 15.68 19.13
C PRO A 235 13.21 16.58 19.26
N SER A 236 12.62 16.68 20.46
CA SER A 236 11.38 17.43 20.71
C SER A 236 11.45 18.90 20.25
N HIS A 237 12.65 19.49 20.22
CA HIS A 237 12.86 20.86 19.75
C HIS A 237 12.83 21.01 18.22
N LEU A 238 13.22 19.99 17.45
CA LEU A 238 13.01 19.95 16.01
C LEU A 238 11.53 19.76 15.68
N LEU A 239 10.87 18.85 16.39
CA LEU A 239 9.44 18.57 16.20
C LEU A 239 8.61 19.85 16.43
N ASN A 240 8.87 20.55 17.53
CA ASN A 240 8.19 21.81 17.85
C ASN A 240 8.45 22.91 16.81
N THR A 241 9.64 22.94 16.19
CA THR A 241 9.97 23.90 15.12
C THR A 241 9.23 23.56 13.82
N ILE A 242 9.15 22.27 13.47
CA ILE A 242 8.41 21.75 12.32
C ILE A 242 6.90 22.03 12.46
N ILE A 243 6.33 21.72 13.63
CA ILE A 243 4.90 21.90 13.94
C ILE A 243 4.50 23.39 13.93
N GLN A 244 5.40 24.29 14.32
CA GLN A 244 5.14 25.75 14.27
C GLN A 244 5.18 26.32 12.84
N GLN A 245 5.84 25.65 11.89
CA GLN A 245 5.96 26.10 10.50
C GLN A 245 4.96 25.44 9.53
N SER A 246 4.24 24.40 9.96
CA SER A 246 3.34 23.62 9.11
C SER A 246 1.97 24.28 8.91
N ALA A 247 1.90 25.26 8.00
CA ALA A 247 0.67 25.55 7.24
C ALA A 247 0.68 24.85 5.86
N SER A 248 1.81 24.28 5.45
CA SER A 248 1.95 23.43 4.27
C SER A 248 3.01 22.36 4.57
N LYS A 249 2.87 21.20 3.92
CA LYS A 249 3.70 19.99 4.05
C LYS A 249 5.19 20.35 4.26
N PRO A 250 5.83 19.99 5.38
CA PRO A 250 7.19 20.42 5.65
C PRO A 250 8.18 19.57 4.82
N ASP A 251 8.91 20.22 3.91
CA ASP A 251 10.14 19.65 3.36
C ASP A 251 11.20 19.66 4.47
N ILE A 252 11.40 18.49 5.09
CA ILE A 252 12.41 18.28 6.14
C ILE A 252 13.82 18.63 5.61
N HIS A 253 14.05 18.42 4.32
CA HIS A 253 15.26 18.80 3.58
C HIS A 253 15.59 20.29 3.64
N GLN A 254 14.60 21.18 3.72
CA GLN A 254 14.85 22.63 3.80
C GLN A 254 15.20 23.12 5.21
N LEU A 255 14.81 22.39 6.25
CA LEU A 255 15.03 22.81 7.63
C LEU A 255 16.48 22.60 8.10
N VAL A 256 17.23 21.72 7.41
CA VAL A 256 18.55 21.28 7.88
C VAL A 256 19.59 21.18 6.75
N ASN A 257 19.36 21.81 5.59
CA ASN A 257 20.38 21.85 4.56
C ASN A 257 21.51 22.84 4.91
N PHE A 258 22.65 22.31 5.35
CA PHE A 258 23.87 23.11 5.60
C PHE A 258 24.46 23.73 4.33
N GLU A 259 24.08 23.26 3.13
CA GLU A 259 24.58 23.82 1.87
C GLU A 259 24.12 25.28 1.66
N ASP A 260 22.96 25.65 2.20
CA ASP A 260 22.42 27.02 2.13
C ASP A 260 22.99 27.96 3.21
N LEU A 261 23.68 27.41 4.23
CA LEU A 261 24.29 28.15 5.34
C LEU A 261 25.74 28.60 5.06
N ASN A 262 26.21 28.46 3.83
CA ASN A 262 27.58 28.79 3.43
C ASN A 262 27.87 30.30 3.30
N THR A 263 27.01 31.19 3.79
CA THR A 263 27.25 32.64 3.78
C THR A 263 27.13 33.25 5.20
N PRO A 264 28.14 34.01 5.67
CA PRO A 264 28.16 34.55 7.03
C PRO A 264 26.99 35.50 7.34
N GLU A 265 26.43 36.16 6.32
CA GLU A 265 25.29 37.07 6.45
C GLU A 265 23.95 36.34 6.73
N LYS A 266 23.79 35.10 6.26
CA LYS A 266 22.59 34.28 6.55
C LYS A 266 22.69 33.55 7.90
N LEU A 267 23.90 33.34 8.42
CA LEU A 267 24.15 32.80 9.75
C LEU A 267 23.84 33.82 10.87
N GLU A 268 23.96 35.12 10.61
CA GLU A 268 23.55 36.16 11.56
C GLU A 268 22.03 36.40 11.55
N SER A 269 21.34 36.10 10.45
CA SER A 269 19.88 36.24 10.35
C SER A 269 19.10 35.05 10.93
N LEU A 270 19.67 33.84 10.91
CA LEU A 270 19.21 32.73 11.75
C LEU A 270 19.66 33.00 13.19
N GLY A 271 18.74 33.48 14.02
CA GLY A 271 19.00 33.79 15.43
C GLY A 271 19.73 32.65 16.16
N LEU A 272 20.54 33.03 17.17
CA LEU A 272 21.43 32.17 17.94
C LEU A 272 20.78 30.87 18.45
N ASP A 273 19.48 30.90 18.73
CA ASP A 273 18.71 29.75 19.22
C ASP A 273 18.48 28.69 18.13
N GLN A 274 18.27 29.08 16.87
CA GLN A 274 18.12 28.14 15.75
C GLN A 274 19.44 27.43 15.43
N LEU A 275 20.54 28.18 15.44
CA LEU A 275 21.90 27.64 15.28
C LEU A 275 22.27 26.67 16.40
N LYS A 276 21.94 27.02 17.65
CA LYS A 276 22.16 26.13 18.79
C LYS A 276 21.31 24.86 18.69
N ASN A 277 20.09 24.98 18.21
CA ASN A 277 19.17 23.86 17.99
C ASN A 277 19.69 22.91 16.88
N ILE A 278 20.15 23.45 15.75
CA ILE A 278 20.76 22.68 14.65
C ILE A 278 22.07 22.01 15.13
N LEU A 279 22.93 22.72 15.86
CA LEU A 279 24.17 22.12 16.36
C LEU A 279 23.90 20.99 17.37
N GLN A 280 22.86 21.12 18.20
CA GLN A 280 22.44 20.07 19.12
C GLN A 280 21.82 18.86 18.41
N THR A 281 21.19 19.02 17.24
CA THR A 281 20.58 17.91 16.49
C THR A 281 21.60 17.03 15.79
N TYR A 282 22.75 17.61 15.45
CA TYR A 282 23.95 16.87 15.02
C TYR A 282 24.80 16.35 16.20
N GLY A 283 24.30 16.45 17.44
CA GLY A 283 24.98 15.92 18.62
C GLY A 283 26.20 16.73 19.08
N LEU A 284 26.33 17.99 18.66
CA LEU A 284 27.47 18.85 18.99
C LEU A 284 27.23 19.62 20.29
N LYS A 285 28.25 19.68 21.15
CA LYS A 285 28.18 20.43 22.43
C LYS A 285 28.30 21.94 22.18
N CYS A 286 27.20 22.66 22.39
CA CYS A 286 27.15 24.12 22.34
C CYS A 286 27.67 24.74 23.65
N GLY A 287 28.99 24.80 23.81
CA GLY A 287 29.66 25.48 24.93
C GLY A 287 30.82 26.34 24.45
N GLY A 288 30.58 27.65 24.27
CA GLY A 288 31.57 28.63 23.83
C GLY A 288 31.00 29.63 22.82
N THR A 289 31.73 30.72 22.57
CA THR A 289 31.47 31.64 21.45
C THR A 289 31.38 30.84 20.14
N ILE A 290 30.50 31.24 19.21
CA ILE A 290 30.14 30.43 18.04
C ILE A 290 31.26 30.37 16.97
N PHE A 291 32.09 31.42 16.89
CA PHE A 291 33.17 31.56 15.91
C PHE A 291 34.22 30.42 15.90
N PRO A 292 34.74 29.95 17.04
CA PRO A 292 35.70 28.84 17.09
C PRO A 292 35.09 27.46 16.83
N ILE A 293 33.76 27.33 16.90
CA ILE A 293 33.04 26.07 16.63
C ILE A 293 32.86 25.91 15.12
N ILE A 294 32.45 26.98 14.42
CA ILE A 294 32.28 27.00 12.96
C ILE A 294 33.62 26.76 12.23
N SER A 295 34.72 27.34 12.72
CA SER A 295 36.05 27.15 12.11
C SER A 295 36.66 25.74 12.28
N LYS A 296 36.10 24.91 13.17
CA LYS A 296 36.56 23.53 13.41
C LYS A 296 35.93 22.49 12.48
N TYR A 297 34.84 22.81 11.78
CA TYR A 297 34.17 21.84 10.89
C TYR A 297 34.58 22.02 9.43
N PRO A 298 34.98 20.94 8.73
CA PRO A 298 35.47 21.01 7.36
C PRO A 298 34.41 21.43 6.32
N ALA A 299 33.11 21.35 6.64
CA ALA A 299 32.03 21.88 5.79
C ALA A 299 32.10 23.42 5.63
N PHE A 300 32.71 24.14 6.58
CA PHE A 300 32.88 25.60 6.55
C PHE A 300 34.27 26.05 6.07
N LYS A 301 35.15 25.14 5.63
CA LYS A 301 36.54 25.46 5.21
C LYS A 301 36.66 26.06 3.81
N CYS A 302 35.55 26.36 3.13
CA CYS A 302 35.55 27.03 1.83
C CYS A 302 35.49 28.56 1.96
N PHE A 303 36.33 29.17 2.80
CA PHE A 303 36.56 30.61 2.77
C PHE A 303 38.06 30.90 2.78
N PRO A 304 38.63 31.48 1.70
CA PRO A 304 39.99 31.96 1.73
C PRO A 304 40.03 33.18 2.65
N VAL A 305 40.82 33.06 3.72
CA VAL A 305 41.21 34.18 4.57
C VAL A 305 41.86 35.23 3.67
N ARG A 306 41.19 36.37 3.46
CA ARG A 306 41.87 37.58 2.95
C ARG A 306 42.25 38.44 4.16
N SER A 307 43.56 38.67 4.23
CA SER A 307 44.30 39.63 5.06
C SER A 307 43.68 41.01 5.08
#